data_AF-A0AAX3IRN0-F1
#
_entry.id   AF-A0AAX3IRN0-F1
#
_cell.length_a   1.000
_cell.length_b   1.000
_cell.length_c   1.000
_cell.angle_alpha   90.00
_cell.angle_beta   90.00
_cell.angle_gamma   90.00
#
_symmetry.space_group_name_H-M   'P 1'
#
loop_
_entity.id
_entity.type
_entity.pdbx_description
1 polymer ?
#
loop_
_entity_poly.entity_id
_entity_poly.type
_entity_poly.pdbx_seq_one_letter_code
_entity_poly.pdbx_strand_id
1 'polypeptide(L)'
;MKKMISSVFCSLIAGTSCANSSVFSINVPDLPKHGFHAKNLLSADYGFGCNGGNLSPAISWANAPKGTKSFVVTIYDKDAPTGIG
;
A
#
# COMPACT_ATOMS: atom_id res chain seq x y z
N MET A 1 -59.85 -40.71 -11.01
CA MET A 1 -58.66 -40.22 -11.73
C MET A 1 -58.47 -38.73 -11.43
N LYS A 2 -57.63 -38.36 -10.46
CA LYS A 2 -57.34 -36.97 -10.10
C LYS A 2 -55.82 -36.78 -10.09
N LYS A 3 -55.38 -35.81 -10.88
CA LYS A 3 -54.03 -35.65 -11.44
C LYS A 3 -53.04 -35.19 -10.37
N MET A 4 -51.91 -35.89 -10.25
CA MET A 4 -50.79 -35.49 -9.39
C MET A 4 -50.08 -34.26 -10.00
N ILE A 5 -50.03 -33.17 -9.24
CA ILE A 5 -49.27 -31.97 -9.59
C ILE A 5 -47.87 -32.14 -9.01
N SER A 6 -46.89 -32.43 -9.87
CA SER A 6 -45.48 -32.53 -9.52
C SER A 6 -44.90 -31.11 -9.44
N SER A 7 -44.62 -30.63 -8.24
CA SER A 7 -43.94 -29.35 -8.02
C SER A 7 -42.44 -29.55 -8.18
N VAL A 8 -41.85 -28.96 -9.22
CA VAL A 8 -40.40 -28.97 -9.46
C VAL A 8 -39.78 -27.83 -8.66
N PHE A 9 -39.03 -28.19 -7.62
CA PHE A 9 -38.28 -27.25 -6.79
C PHE A 9 -36.96 -26.91 -7.48
N CYS A 10 -36.91 -25.74 -8.14
CA CYS A 10 -35.67 -25.23 -8.74
C CYS A 10 -34.81 -24.62 -7.62
N SER A 11 -33.87 -25.40 -7.08
CA SER A 11 -32.89 -24.90 -6.11
C SER A 11 -31.89 -23.98 -6.81
N LEU A 12 -32.02 -22.66 -6.60
CA LEU A 12 -30.99 -21.70 -6.97
C LEU A 12 -29.74 -21.95 -6.12
N ILE A 13 -28.68 -22.45 -6.75
CA ILE A 13 -27.33 -22.47 -6.18
C ILE A 13 -26.84 -21.02 -6.22
N ALA A 14 -26.93 -20.33 -5.09
CA ALA A 14 -26.29 -19.04 -4.90
C ALA A 14 -24.77 -19.26 -4.86
N GLY A 15 -24.11 -19.13 -6.01
CA GLY A 15 -22.66 -19.14 -6.10
C GLY A 15 -22.09 -17.95 -5.32
N THR A 16 -21.51 -18.20 -4.16
CA THR A 16 -20.69 -17.23 -3.43
C THR A 16 -19.46 -16.90 -4.26
N SER A 17 -19.47 -15.75 -4.93
CA SER A 17 -18.26 -15.16 -5.51
C SER A 17 -17.39 -14.60 -4.38
N CYS A 18 -16.24 -15.22 -4.14
CA CYS A 18 -15.20 -14.65 -3.29
C CYS A 18 -14.73 -13.34 -3.94
N ALA A 19 -15.00 -12.21 -3.30
CA ALA A 19 -14.43 -10.92 -3.72
C ALA A 19 -12.90 -10.97 -3.51
N ASN A 20 -12.14 -10.94 -4.60
CA ASN A 20 -10.68 -10.78 -4.54
C ASN A 20 -10.37 -9.37 -4.03
N SER A 21 -10.11 -9.23 -2.72
CA SER A 21 -9.54 -8.00 -2.19
C SER A 21 -8.08 -7.95 -2.61
N SER A 22 -7.74 -7.06 -3.53
CA SER A 22 -6.34 -6.75 -3.79
C SER A 22 -5.72 -6.11 -2.55
N VAL A 23 -4.54 -6.59 -2.16
CA VAL A 23 -3.82 -6.11 -0.98
C VAL A 23 -3.32 -4.69 -1.24
N PHE A 24 -3.58 -3.77 -0.30
CA PHE A 24 -2.99 -2.43 -0.34
C PHE A 24 -1.47 -2.55 -0.40
N SER A 25 -0.86 -1.94 -1.41
CA SER A 25 0.57 -2.06 -1.65
C SER A 25 1.20 -0.69 -1.85
N ILE A 26 2.48 -0.60 -1.47
CA ILE A 26 3.35 0.54 -1.69
C ILE A 26 4.52 0.10 -2.55
N ASN A 27 4.94 0.96 -3.47
CA ASN A 27 6.09 0.76 -4.31
C ASN A 27 6.97 2.01 -4.28
N VAL A 28 8.23 1.80 -3.95
CA VAL A 28 9.31 2.79 -4.00
C VAL A 28 10.30 2.25 -5.03
N PRO A 29 10.25 2.73 -6.29
CA PRO A 29 11.10 2.20 -7.33
C PRO A 29 12.56 2.44 -7.00
N ASP A 30 13.41 1.46 -7.33
CA ASP A 30 14.86 1.55 -7.16
C ASP A 30 15.27 1.85 -5.71
N LEU A 31 14.58 1.27 -4.71
CA LEU A 31 15.01 1.39 -3.31
C LEU A 31 16.21 0.45 -3.05
N PRO A 32 17.38 0.97 -2.63
CA PRO A 32 18.51 0.13 -2.30
C PRO A 32 18.25 -0.71 -1.04
N LYS A 33 19.01 -1.80 -0.87
CA LYS A 33 18.85 -2.74 0.26
C LYS A 33 18.98 -2.05 1.63
N HIS A 34 19.78 -0.99 1.69
CA HIS A 34 20.04 -0.20 2.91
C HIS A 34 19.98 1.29 2.57
N GLY A 35 19.10 2.03 3.26
CA GLY A 35 19.00 3.48 3.15
C GLY A 35 18.38 3.96 1.83
N PHE A 36 18.80 5.15 1.40
CA PHE A 36 18.36 5.80 0.16
C PHE A 36 19.55 6.20 -0.70
N HIS A 37 19.30 6.46 -1.98
CA HIS A 37 20.33 7.00 -2.89
C HIS A 37 20.77 8.40 -2.49
N ALA A 38 21.97 8.81 -2.89
CA ALA A 38 22.53 10.13 -2.58
C ALA A 38 21.60 11.30 -2.96
N LYS A 39 20.87 11.19 -4.08
CA LYS A 39 19.87 12.20 -4.50
C LYS A 39 18.77 12.44 -3.45
N ASN A 40 18.50 11.44 -2.60
CA ASN A 40 17.47 11.47 -1.57
C ASN A 40 17.99 11.84 -0.18
N LEU A 41 19.31 11.83 0.02
CA LEU A 41 19.92 12.27 1.26
C LEU A 41 19.98 13.80 1.33
N LEU A 42 20.12 14.33 2.55
CA LEU A 42 20.20 15.77 2.82
C LEU A 42 21.30 16.44 1.97
N SER A 43 21.02 17.64 1.46
CA SER A 43 21.99 18.43 0.69
C SER A 43 22.98 19.16 1.59
N ALA A 44 24.09 19.61 0.99
CA ALA A 44 25.12 20.38 1.70
C ALA A 44 24.59 21.72 2.25
N ASP A 45 23.52 22.27 1.66
CA ASP A 45 22.92 23.55 2.07
C ASP A 45 22.41 23.56 3.52
N TYR A 46 22.17 22.38 4.08
CA TYR A 46 21.69 22.21 5.46
C TYR A 46 22.83 22.09 6.49
N GLY A 47 24.09 22.02 6.06
CA GLY A 47 25.25 22.15 6.95
C GLY A 47 25.54 20.98 7.89
N PHE A 48 24.97 19.79 7.65
CA PHE A 48 25.14 18.60 8.51
C PHE A 48 26.20 17.60 7.98
N GLY A 49 27.06 18.04 7.04
CA GLY A 49 28.11 17.20 6.47
C GLY A 49 27.63 16.17 5.43
N CYS A 50 26.36 16.25 5.00
CA CYS A 50 25.84 15.47 3.88
C CYS A 50 26.04 16.21 2.54
N ASN A 51 26.12 15.45 1.44
CA ASN A 51 26.29 16.00 0.08
C ASN A 51 25.26 15.41 -0.90
N GLY A 52 24.03 15.20 -0.43
CA GLY A 52 22.94 14.64 -1.23
C GLY A 52 22.16 15.69 -2.02
N GLY A 53 21.05 15.25 -2.64
CA GLY A 53 20.17 16.11 -3.43
C GLY A 53 18.94 16.65 -2.68
N ASN A 54 18.66 16.15 -1.49
CA ASN A 54 17.47 16.44 -0.67
C ASN A 54 16.14 16.28 -1.42
N LEU A 55 16.07 15.32 -2.36
CA LEU A 55 14.86 15.04 -3.13
C LEU A 55 14.10 13.87 -2.50
N SER A 56 12.79 14.02 -2.30
CA SER A 56 11.98 12.88 -1.84
C SER A 56 12.04 11.69 -2.82
N PRO A 57 12.01 10.43 -2.35
CA PRO A 57 11.91 9.28 -3.24
C PRO A 57 10.55 9.27 -3.95
N ALA A 58 10.50 8.68 -5.14
CA ALA A 58 9.22 8.41 -5.79
C ALA A 58 8.46 7.36 -4.97
N ILE A 59 7.19 7.59 -4.69
CA ILE A 59 6.34 6.67 -3.94
C ILE A 59 5.03 6.52 -4.70
N SER A 60 4.60 5.29 -4.88
CA SER A 60 3.31 4.94 -5.48
C SER A 60 2.61 3.91 -4.61
N TRP A 61 1.28 3.90 -4.64
CA TRP A 61 0.49 2.90 -3.93
C TRP A 61 -0.67 2.45 -4.80
N ALA A 62 -1.12 1.22 -4.57
CA ALA A 62 -2.24 0.62 -5.29
C ALA A 62 -3.18 -0.08 -4.30
N ASN A 63 -4.42 -0.31 -4.74
CA ASN A 63 -5.42 -1.08 -3.99
C ASN A 63 -5.74 -0.50 -2.61
N ALA A 64 -5.89 0.82 -2.52
CA ALA A 64 -6.33 1.45 -1.28
C ALA A 64 -7.70 0.87 -0.84
N PRO A 65 -7.91 0.58 0.45
CA PRO A 65 -9.17 0.04 0.94
C PRO A 65 -10.37 0.91 0.55
N LYS A 66 -11.53 0.30 0.29
CA LYS A 66 -12.77 1.02 -0.01
C LYS A 66 -13.09 1.99 1.13
N GLY A 67 -13.39 3.24 0.77
CA GLY A 67 -13.69 4.29 1.75
C GLY A 67 -12.47 5.08 2.25
N THR A 68 -11.26 4.78 1.74
CA THR A 68 -10.08 5.62 1.98
C THR A 68 -10.34 7.06 1.51
N LYS A 69 -10.12 8.03 2.40
CA LYS A 69 -10.33 9.47 2.10
C LYS A 69 -9.03 10.24 1.91
N SER A 70 -7.95 9.78 2.52
CA SER A 70 -6.65 10.45 2.51
C SER A 70 -5.54 9.46 2.88
N PHE A 71 -4.29 9.87 2.64
CA PHE A 71 -3.08 9.13 3.01
C PHE A 71 -2.16 10.04 3.84
N VAL A 72 -1.34 9.43 4.69
CA VAL A 72 -0.21 10.08 5.37
C VAL A 72 1.05 9.32 4.98
N VAL A 73 2.10 10.06 4.63
CA VAL A 73 3.40 9.50 4.29
C VAL A 73 4.41 10.02 5.30
N THR A 74 5.18 9.11 5.91
CA THR A 74 6.26 9.44 6.84
C THR A 74 7.50 8.66 6.45
N ILE A 75 8.67 9.30 6.57
CA ILE A 75 9.98 8.66 6.49
C ILE A 75 10.58 8.80 7.88
N TYR A 76 11.05 7.70 8.45
CA TYR A 76 11.47 7.61 9.85
C TYR A 76 12.81 6.91 9.96
N ASP A 77 13.75 7.51 10.69
CA ASP A 77 15.06 6.92 11.00
C ASP A 77 15.08 6.44 12.45
N LYS A 78 14.78 5.17 12.66
CA LYS A 78 14.80 4.56 14.01
C LYS A 78 16.19 4.54 14.65
N ASP A 79 17.25 4.70 13.84
CA ASP A 79 18.65 4.57 14.25
C ASP A 79 19.26 5.94 14.59
N ALA A 80 18.52 7.03 14.40
CA ALA A 80 18.94 8.37 14.80
C ALA A 80 19.12 8.44 16.34
N PRO A 81 20.28 8.92 16.84
CA PRO A 81 20.61 8.93 18.26
C PRO A 81 19.96 10.11 19.02
N THR A 82 18.68 10.35 18.78
CA THR A 82 17.90 11.48 19.34
C THR A 82 16.93 11.03 20.44
N GLY A 83 16.69 9.73 20.55
CA GLY A 83 15.66 9.15 21.42
C GLY A 83 14.23 9.20 20.87
N ILE A 84 14.00 9.87 19.73
CA ILE A 84 12.69 9.97 19.08
C ILE A 84 12.69 9.51 17.61
N GLY A 85 13.86 9.10 17.10
CA GLY A 85 14.14 8.92 15.68
C GLY A 85 14.41 10.23 14.97
#